data_AF-L8P7V7-F1
#
_entry.id   AF-L8P7V7-F1
#
_cell.length_a   1.000
_cell.length_b   1.000
_cell.length_c   1.000
_cell.angle_alpha   90.00
_cell.angle_beta   90.00
_cell.angle_gamma   90.00
#
_symmetry.space_group_name_H-M   'P 1'
#
loop_
_entity.id
_entity.type
_entity.pdbx_description
1 polymer ?
#
loop_
_entity_poly.entity_id
_entity_poly.type
_entity_poly.pdbx_seq_one_letter_code
_entity_poly.pdbx_strand_id
1 'polypeptide(L)'
;MSRSPCACLDAQGRLLGRPVSDLLGGKVRDSVPFAAHLFYMRAEHPALDGRAAIGDDWGEAPDPAGIVEQARLTQQRYGFRSFKLKGGVFPPDEKVAAIRAPAEAFPGQPLRVGPSTA
;
A
#
# COMPACT_ATOMS: atom_id res chain seq x y z
N MET A 1 -18.76 16.55 2.19
CA MET A 1 -18.84 15.29 1.43
C MET A 1 -18.95 15.61 -0.06
N SER A 2 -17.87 15.52 -0.84
CA SER A 2 -17.98 15.64 -2.32
C SER A 2 -18.36 14.27 -2.89
N ARG A 3 -19.66 14.00 -2.97
CA ARG A 3 -20.20 12.93 -3.83
C ARG A 3 -20.57 13.58 -5.14
N SER A 4 -19.69 13.60 -6.15
CA SER A 4 -20.10 14.08 -7.49
C SER A 4 -19.13 13.87 -8.68
N PRO A 5 -17.81 14.10 -8.61
CA PRO A 5 -17.05 14.25 -9.86
C PRO A 5 -16.83 12.94 -10.62
N CYS A 6 -16.48 11.85 -9.92
CA CYS A 6 -16.13 10.59 -10.57
C CYS A 6 -17.31 9.94 -11.30
N ALA A 7 -18.51 9.98 -10.72
CA ALA A 7 -19.71 9.40 -11.34
C ALA A 7 -20.15 10.17 -12.59
N CYS A 8 -20.05 11.51 -12.55
CA CYS A 8 -20.34 12.33 -13.73
C CYS A 8 -19.34 12.08 -14.87
N LEU A 9 -18.04 11.94 -14.56
CA LEU A 9 -17.01 11.63 -15.55
C LEU A 9 -17.19 10.23 -16.16
N ASP A 10 -17.57 9.23 -15.35
CA ASP A 10 -17.92 7.89 -15.84
C ASP A 10 -19.12 7.94 -16.80
N ALA A 11 -20.20 8.62 -16.40
CA ALA A 11 -21.39 8.79 -17.25
C ALA A 11 -21.06 9.49 -18.59
N GLN A 12 -20.26 10.56 -18.56
CA GLN A 12 -19.80 11.24 -19.77
C GLN A 12 -18.95 10.33 -20.66
N GLY A 13 -18.03 9.56 -20.07
CA GLY A 13 -17.20 8.60 -20.82
C GLY A 13 -18.05 7.56 -21.54
N ARG A 14 -19.07 7.01 -20.86
CA ARG A 14 -20.02 6.05 -21.45
C ARG A 14 -20.82 6.66 -22.60
N LEU A 15 -21.37 7.86 -22.42
CA LEU A 15 -22.14 8.56 -23.45
C LEU A 15 -21.31 8.87 -24.71
N LEU A 16 -20.02 9.19 -24.52
CA LEU A 16 -19.10 9.51 -25.61
C LEU A 16 -18.39 8.29 -26.19
N GLY A 17 -18.53 7.10 -25.59
CA GLY A 17 -17.77 5.91 -25.98
C GLY A 17 -16.26 6.04 -25.75
N ARG A 18 -15.84 6.82 -24.75
CA ARG A 18 -14.42 7.13 -24.47
C ARG A 18 -14.02 6.82 -23.03
N PRO A 19 -12.78 6.41 -22.78
CA PRO A 19 -12.29 6.24 -21.41
C PRO A 19 -12.22 7.58 -20.67
N VAL A 20 -12.37 7.57 -19.34
CA VAL A 20 -12.30 8.81 -18.53
C VAL A 20 -10.98 9.56 -18.73
N SER A 21 -9.86 8.86 -18.95
CA SER A 21 -8.56 9.48 -19.25
C SER A 21 -8.61 10.43 -20.45
N ASP A 22 -9.42 10.13 -21.46
CA ASP A 22 -9.56 10.96 -22.65
C ASP A 22 -10.27 12.28 -22.34
N LEU A 23 -11.16 12.27 -21.36
CA LEU A 23 -11.83 13.48 -20.86
C LEU A 23 -10.89 14.35 -20.02
N LEU A 24 -9.78 13.77 -19.55
CA LEU A 24 -8.76 14.42 -18.72
C LEU A 24 -7.49 14.79 -19.51
N GLY A 25 -7.57 14.85 -20.85
CA GLY A 25 -6.45 15.22 -21.72
C GLY A 25 -5.74 14.05 -22.41
N GLY A 26 -6.27 12.83 -22.28
CA GLY A 26 -5.70 11.62 -22.89
C GLY A 26 -4.69 10.93 -21.99
N LYS A 27 -4.55 9.61 -22.16
CA LYS A 27 -3.53 8.85 -21.45
C LYS A 27 -2.13 9.26 -21.93
N VAL A 28 -1.20 9.43 -20.98
CA VAL A 28 0.23 9.64 -21.26
C VAL A 28 1.08 8.38 -21.00
N ARG A 29 0.43 7.30 -20.55
CA ARG A 29 1.01 5.98 -20.30
C ARG A 29 -0.11 4.93 -20.31
N ASP A 30 0.22 3.71 -20.69
CA ASP A 30 -0.76 2.61 -20.75
C ASP A 30 -1.03 1.95 -19.40
N SER A 31 -0.10 2.06 -18.46
CA SER A 31 -0.24 1.52 -17.11
C SER A 31 0.26 2.51 -16.06
N VAL A 32 -0.34 2.47 -14.87
CA VAL A 32 0.05 3.32 -13.74
C VAL A 32 0.77 2.45 -12.71
N PRO A 33 2.07 2.67 -12.45
CA PRO A 33 2.78 1.92 -11.42
C PRO A 33 2.31 2.37 -10.04
N PHE A 34 2.07 1.38 -9.17
CA PHE A 34 1.72 1.59 -7.77
C PHE A 34 2.88 1.16 -6.85
N ALA A 35 2.84 1.62 -5.60
CA ALA A 35 3.74 1.18 -4.54
C ALA A 35 3.02 0.20 -3.61
N ALA A 36 3.72 -0.83 -3.16
CA ALA A 36 3.26 -1.69 -2.08
C ALA A 36 3.23 -0.88 -0.78
N HIS A 37 2.06 -0.82 -0.13
CA HIS A 37 1.90 -0.13 1.15
C HIS A 37 2.08 -1.13 2.30
N LEU A 38 3.18 -0.96 3.04
CA LEU A 38 3.58 -1.84 4.13
C LEU A 38 3.13 -1.28 5.49
N PHE A 39 2.84 -2.19 6.43
CA PHE A 39 2.31 -1.86 7.75
C PHE A 39 2.87 -2.80 8.80
N TYR A 40 3.05 -2.32 10.02
CA TYR A 40 3.19 -3.22 11.16
C TYR A 40 1.85 -3.88 11.44
N MET A 41 1.83 -5.20 11.47
CA MET A 41 0.61 -6.00 11.57
C MET A 41 0.74 -7.07 12.65
N ARG A 42 -0.37 -7.32 13.35
CA ARG A 42 -0.53 -8.46 14.24
C ARG A 42 -0.98 -9.67 13.41
N ALA A 43 -0.76 -10.88 13.92
CA ALA A 43 -1.16 -12.11 13.25
C ALA A 43 -2.68 -12.20 13.04
N GLU A 44 -3.46 -11.65 13.98
CA GLU A 44 -4.91 -11.66 13.92
C GLU A 44 -5.52 -10.45 14.65
N HIS A 45 -6.78 -10.17 14.33
CA HIS A 45 -7.59 -9.26 15.12
C HIS A 45 -7.93 -9.88 16.49
N PRO A 46 -8.19 -9.07 17.52
CA PRO A 46 -8.82 -9.58 18.73
C PRO A 46 -10.24 -10.06 18.42
N ALA A 47 -10.73 -11.04 19.19
CA ALA A 47 -12.14 -11.43 19.14
C ALA A 47 -13.03 -10.23 19.46
N LEU A 48 -14.09 -10.05 18.67
CA LEU A 48 -15.05 -8.95 18.83
C LEU A 48 -16.44 -9.54 19.03
N ASP A 49 -17.13 -9.13 20.11
CA ASP A 49 -18.50 -9.55 20.43
C ASP A 49 -18.67 -11.09 20.45
N GLY A 50 -17.68 -11.81 21.00
CA GLY A 50 -17.70 -13.27 21.09
C GLY A 50 -17.44 -14.00 19.76
N ARG A 51 -17.13 -13.27 18.69
CA ARG A 51 -16.75 -13.85 17.39
C ARG A 51 -15.23 -13.94 17.30
N ALA A 52 -14.75 -15.13 16.97
CA ALA A 52 -13.34 -15.34 16.66
C ALA A 52 -12.94 -14.46 15.46
N ALA A 53 -11.71 -13.96 15.50
CA ALA A 53 -11.16 -13.23 14.37
C ALA A 53 -11.03 -14.16 13.16
N ILE A 54 -11.26 -13.61 11.98
CA ILE A 54 -10.96 -14.28 10.73
C ILE A 54 -9.49 -13.99 10.45
N GLY A 55 -8.66 -15.04 10.48
CA GLY A 55 -7.26 -14.94 10.09
C GLY A 55 -7.10 -14.64 8.60
N ASP A 56 -5.96 -14.06 8.25
CA ASP A 56 -5.55 -13.86 6.86
C ASP A 56 -4.25 -14.62 6.54
N ASP A 57 -3.80 -14.52 5.30
CA ASP A 57 -2.61 -15.19 4.79
C ASP A 57 -1.40 -14.25 4.65
N TRP A 58 -1.43 -13.11 5.33
CA TRP A 58 -0.32 -12.14 5.37
C TRP A 58 0.66 -12.45 6.49
N GLY A 59 0.17 -12.99 7.60
CA GLY A 59 0.96 -13.20 8.81
C GLY A 59 1.28 -11.89 9.55
N GLU A 60 1.98 -12.01 10.67
CA GLU A 60 2.40 -10.84 11.43
C GLU A 60 3.65 -10.18 10.86
N ALA A 61 3.74 -8.86 11.07
CA ALA A 61 4.92 -8.08 10.79
C ALA A 61 5.18 -7.14 11.98
N PRO A 62 5.69 -7.65 13.11
CA PRO A 62 5.93 -6.84 14.30
C PRO A 62 7.27 -6.08 14.25
N ASP A 63 8.18 -6.46 13.35
CA ASP A 63 9.57 -6.01 13.32
C ASP A 63 10.08 -5.79 11.88
N PRO A 64 11.33 -5.30 11.68
CA PRO A 64 11.88 -5.07 10.35
C PRO A 64 11.95 -6.32 9.45
N ALA A 65 12.15 -7.51 10.01
CA ALA A 65 12.20 -8.75 9.23
C ALA A 65 10.80 -9.10 8.69
N GLY A 66 9.77 -8.92 9.51
CA GLY A 66 8.37 -9.04 9.08
C GLY A 66 8.00 -8.06 7.97
N ILE A 67 8.48 -6.81 8.04
CA ILE A 67 8.27 -5.82 6.96
C ILE A 67 8.94 -6.25 5.66
N VAL A 68 10.16 -6.82 5.71
CA VAL A 68 10.84 -7.36 4.53
C VAL A 68 10.04 -8.51 3.92
N GLU A 69 9.49 -9.41 4.74
CA GLU A 69 8.72 -10.54 4.24
C GLU A 69 7.39 -10.10 3.63
N GLN A 70 6.70 -9.14 4.26
CA GLN A 70 5.52 -8.51 3.67
C GLN A 70 5.85 -7.86 2.31
N ALA A 71 7.02 -7.22 2.18
CA ALA A 71 7.48 -6.66 0.91
C ALA A 71 7.74 -7.75 -0.15
N ARG A 72 8.34 -8.89 0.23
CA ARG A 72 8.52 -10.04 -0.70
C ARG A 72 7.18 -10.59 -1.17
N LEU A 73 6.25 -10.82 -0.24
CA LEU A 73 4.93 -11.35 -0.54
C LEU A 73 4.16 -10.43 -1.49
N THR A 74 4.17 -9.11 -1.24
CA THR A 74 3.53 -8.14 -2.14
C THR A 74 4.19 -8.09 -3.52
N GLN A 75 5.51 -8.24 -3.62
CA GLN A 75 6.21 -8.39 -4.88
C GLN A 75 5.81 -9.66 -5.63
N GLN A 76 5.78 -10.81 -4.94
CA GLN A 76 5.46 -12.09 -5.53
C GLN A 76 4.01 -12.14 -6.02
N ARG A 77 3.07 -11.63 -5.22
CA ARG A 77 1.63 -11.65 -5.53
C ARG A 77 1.23 -10.64 -6.60
N TYR A 78 1.84 -9.45 -6.60
CA TYR A 78 1.34 -8.31 -7.40
C TYR A 78 2.39 -7.63 -8.28
N GLY A 79 3.67 -7.99 -8.18
CA GLY A 79 4.74 -7.42 -9.00
C GLY A 79 5.13 -5.99 -8.65
N PHE A 80 4.87 -5.51 -7.43
CA PHE A 80 5.26 -4.17 -6.99
C PHE A 80 6.78 -3.96 -7.07
N ARG A 81 7.21 -2.76 -7.47
CA ARG A 81 8.65 -2.41 -7.60
C ARG A 81 9.06 -1.21 -6.76
N SER A 82 8.17 -0.76 -5.89
CA SER A 82 8.41 0.32 -4.95
C SER A 82 7.56 0.12 -3.71
N PHE A 83 8.03 0.65 -2.58
CA PHE A 83 7.47 0.38 -1.27
C PHE A 83 7.20 1.67 -0.50
N LYS A 84 6.15 1.65 0.31
CA LYS A 84 5.83 2.70 1.26
C LYS A 84 5.52 2.09 2.62
N LEU A 85 6.38 2.31 3.61
CA LEU A 85 6.12 1.89 4.98
C LEU A 85 5.29 2.95 5.72
N LYS A 86 4.21 2.51 6.37
CA LYS A 86 3.47 3.34 7.32
C LYS A 86 4.30 3.47 8.61
N GLY A 87 4.83 4.66 8.87
CA GLY A 87 5.58 4.97 10.08
C GLY A 87 4.70 5.50 11.22
N GLY A 88 5.33 5.81 12.35
CA GLY A 88 4.65 6.38 13.54
C GLY A 88 4.13 5.34 14.53
N VAL A 89 4.56 4.08 14.40
CA VAL A 89 4.19 2.97 15.31
C VAL A 89 5.24 2.76 16.40
N PHE A 90 6.53 2.80 16.03
CA PHE A 90 7.67 2.60 16.94
C PHE A 90 8.50 3.88 17.12
N PRO A 91 9.33 3.97 18.18
CA PRO A 91 10.24 5.10 18.42
C PRO A 91 11.17 5.38 17.24
N PRO A 92 11.69 6.62 17.08
CA PRO A 92 12.52 7.01 15.95
C PRO A 92 13.72 6.09 15.67
N ASP A 93 14.37 5.57 16.71
CA ASP A 93 15.56 4.71 16.56
C ASP A 93 15.21 3.36 15.92
N GLU A 94 14.06 2.79 16.28
CA GLU A 94 13.51 1.59 15.66
C GLU A 94 12.99 1.86 14.23
N LYS A 95 12.55 3.10 13.93
CA LYS A 95 12.18 3.50 12.55
C LYS A 95 13.37 3.40 11.60
N VAL A 96 14.59 3.67 12.06
CA VAL A 96 15.79 3.58 11.19
C VAL A 96 16.02 2.14 10.75
N ALA A 97 15.93 1.17 11.67
CA ALA A 97 16.05 -0.25 11.35
C ALA A 97 14.96 -0.72 10.38
N ALA A 98 13.73 -0.25 10.57
CA ALA A 98 12.58 -0.56 9.72
C ALA A 98 12.69 -0.05 8.28
N ILE A 99 13.54 0.94 8.02
CA ILE A 99 13.82 1.46 6.68
C ILE A 99 15.04 0.77 6.08
N ARG A 100 16.09 0.58 6.88
CA ARG A 100 17.35 0.00 6.42
C ARG A 100 17.16 -1.45 5.97
N ALA A 101 16.46 -2.28 6.73
CA ALA A 101 16.30 -3.69 6.39
C ALA A 101 15.60 -3.89 5.03
N PRO A 102 14.47 -3.23 4.71
CA PRO A 102 13.88 -3.30 3.36
C PRO A 102 14.77 -2.66 2.28
N ALA A 103 15.48 -1.58 2.56
CA ALA A 103 16.38 -0.97 1.60
C ALA A 103 17.55 -1.90 1.22
N GLU A 104 18.08 -2.65 2.19
CA GLU A 104 19.14 -3.65 1.99
C GLU A 104 18.61 -4.90 1.28
N ALA A 105 17.39 -5.34 1.60
CA ALA A 105 16.78 -6.51 0.97
C ALA A 105 16.35 -6.26 -0.49
N PHE A 106 16.06 -5.00 -0.86
CA PHE A 106 15.58 -4.61 -2.18
C PHE A 106 16.40 -3.46 -2.78
N PRO A 107 17.70 -3.68 -3.07
CA PRO A 107 18.59 -2.64 -3.54
C PRO A 107 18.08 -2.02 -4.85
N GLY A 108 18.07 -0.68 -4.90
CA GLY A 108 17.62 0.08 -6.07
C GLY A 108 16.10 0.25 -6.19
N GLN A 109 15.29 -0.35 -5.30
CA GLN A 109 13.85 -0.14 -5.31
C GLN A 109 13.46 1.09 -4.48
N PRO A 110 12.63 2.00 -5.00
CA PRO A 110 12.22 3.18 -4.24
C PRO A 110 11.44 2.80 -2.97
N LEU A 111 11.95 3.25 -1.82
CA LEU A 111 11.32 3.09 -0.52
C LEU A 111 11.02 4.47 0.08
N ARG A 112 9.80 4.65 0.60
CA ARG A 112 9.39 5.86 1.32
C ARG A 112 8.78 5.50 2.67
N VAL A 113 8.90 6.41 3.64
CA VAL A 113 8.14 6.32 4.89
C VAL A 113 7.12 7.43 4.94
N GLY A 114 5.86 7.06 5.21
CA GLY A 114 4.81 8.01 5.51
C GLY A 114 4.58 8.06 7.01
N PRO A 115 5.18 9.02 7.76
CA PRO A 115 4.81 9.22 9.15
C PRO A 115 3.36 9.73 9.21
N SER A 116 2.50 9.09 9.99
CA SER A 116 1.45 9.86 10.67
C SER A 116 2.16 10.73 11.69
N THR A 117 1.83 12.02 11.80
CA THR A 117 2.38 12.94 12.81
C THR A 117 2.48 12.25 14.17
N ALA A 118 3.70 11.92 14.58
CA ALA A 118 4.06 11.17 15.78
C ALA A 118 5.30 11.81 16.37
#